data_AF-A0AAP4B7Y2-F1
#
_entry.id   AF-A0AAP4B7Y2-F1
#
_cell.length_a   1.000
_cell.length_b   1.000
_cell.length_c   1.000
_cell.angle_alpha   90.00
_cell.angle_beta   90.00
_cell.angle_gamma   90.00
#
_symmetry.space_group_name_H-M   'P 1'
#
loop_
_entity.id
_entity.type
_entity.pdbx_description
1 polymer ?
#
loop_
_entity_poly.entity_id
_entity_poly.type
_entity_poly.pdbx_seq_one_letter_code
_entity_poly.pdbx_strand_id
1 'polypeptide(L)'
;MNYDPDQMSREEIQALANKIYPGRQPEAPKAEPLKPLRPVGLMYTPLTKHAMAICFDVHKNQYDKSGQPYVFHPFHLAEQMETEYEVCAALLHDVIEDSSLTLDELCRAGFPNEVVRAVQILTRDPYMHYLDYVTRVRRNPIARRVKLADLKHNSDLARLETVTEQDKRRVLKYRMAQAVLADDPYDPVLGHFRKRLPLSLDEPVYLSVFFSREGQILKYSLDLEYASDSHYEFNAAAGEMLRRKLSVNRTLPEALADRMPFSCIAVESLLCKNGIPFQAYHYD
;
A
#
# COMPACT_ATOMS: atom_id res chain seq x y z
N MET A 1 8.14 -39.25 -16.18
CA MET A 1 6.99 -38.86 -15.34
C MET A 1 7.02 -37.34 -15.26
N ASN A 2 6.17 -36.68 -16.02
CA ASN A 2 6.00 -35.23 -15.97
C ASN A 2 5.03 -34.93 -14.83
N TYR A 3 5.51 -34.22 -13.81
CA TYR A 3 4.69 -33.70 -12.73
C TYR A 3 4.07 -32.39 -13.23
N ASP A 4 2.76 -32.38 -13.44
CA ASP A 4 1.97 -31.20 -13.77
C ASP A 4 1.12 -30.85 -12.53
N PRO A 5 1.47 -29.77 -11.79
CA PRO A 5 0.82 -29.43 -10.53
C PRO A 5 -0.63 -28.94 -10.66
N ASP A 6 -1.11 -28.63 -11.87
CA ASP A 6 -2.43 -28.03 -12.10
C ASP A 6 -3.59 -29.03 -12.28
N GLN A 7 -3.36 -30.34 -12.09
CA GLN A 7 -4.38 -31.38 -12.31
C GLN A 7 -4.79 -32.22 -11.08
N MET A 8 -4.35 -31.87 -9.86
CA MET A 8 -4.71 -32.68 -8.68
C MET A 8 -6.18 -32.50 -8.28
N SER A 9 -6.93 -33.59 -8.32
CA SER A 9 -8.30 -33.67 -7.81
C SER A 9 -8.35 -33.45 -6.29
N ARG A 10 -9.50 -33.00 -5.75
CA ARG A 10 -9.69 -32.83 -4.29
C ARG A 10 -9.41 -34.10 -3.50
N GLU A 11 -9.65 -35.26 -4.10
CA GLU A 11 -9.38 -36.59 -3.52
C GLU A 11 -7.87 -36.87 -3.43
N GLU A 12 -7.09 -36.44 -4.43
CA GLU A 12 -5.62 -36.54 -4.41
C GLU A 12 -4.99 -35.56 -3.41
N ILE A 13 -5.53 -34.35 -3.26
CA ILE A 13 -5.09 -33.40 -2.23
C ILE A 13 -5.35 -33.97 -0.83
N GLN A 14 -6.52 -34.56 -0.60
CA GLN A 14 -6.86 -35.18 0.69
C GLN A 14 -6.02 -36.44 0.96
N ALA A 15 -5.76 -37.25 -0.06
CA ALA A 15 -4.86 -38.40 0.03
C ALA A 15 -3.42 -37.96 0.33
N LEU A 16 -2.95 -36.86 -0.26
CA LEU A 16 -1.64 -36.28 0.02
C LEU A 16 -1.56 -35.74 1.45
N ALA A 17 -2.57 -35.02 1.91
CA ALA A 17 -2.64 -34.51 3.28
C ALA A 17 -2.63 -35.66 4.31
N ASN A 18 -3.39 -36.73 4.06
CA ASN A 18 -3.42 -37.93 4.91
C ASN A 18 -2.12 -38.74 4.83
N LYS A 19 -1.40 -38.68 3.71
CA LYS A 19 -0.07 -39.30 3.55
C LYS A 19 1.02 -38.52 4.28
N ILE A 20 0.92 -37.18 4.32
CA ILE A 20 1.87 -36.30 5.01
C ILE A 20 1.61 -36.30 6.53
N TYR A 21 0.34 -36.40 6.94
CA TYR A 21 -0.07 -36.43 8.35
C TYR A 21 -0.90 -37.68 8.69
N PRO A 22 -0.33 -38.89 8.62
CA PRO A 22 -1.09 -40.10 8.90
C PRO A 22 -1.46 -40.17 10.39
N GLY A 23 -2.75 -40.05 10.71
CA GLY A 23 -3.31 -40.45 12.00
C GLY A 23 -2.95 -39.60 13.23
N ARG A 24 -2.36 -38.41 13.09
CA ARG A 24 -2.19 -37.50 14.23
C ARG A 24 -3.48 -36.72 14.48
N GLN A 25 -4.30 -37.19 15.42
CA GLN A 25 -5.06 -36.24 16.22
C GLN A 25 -4.03 -35.42 17.03
N PRO A 26 -4.14 -34.08 17.08
CA PRO A 26 -3.21 -33.28 17.87
C PRO A 26 -3.35 -33.68 19.35
N GLU A 27 -2.38 -34.43 19.87
CA GLU A 27 -2.26 -34.63 21.31
C GLU A 27 -2.08 -33.26 21.97
N ALA A 28 -2.82 -33.01 23.06
CA ALA A 28 -2.62 -31.81 23.85
C ALA A 28 -1.15 -31.73 24.30
N PRO A 29 -0.48 -30.57 24.16
CA PRO A 29 0.94 -30.45 24.44
C PRO A 29 1.25 -30.87 25.88
N LYS A 30 2.25 -31.75 26.04
CA LYS A 30 2.69 -32.31 27.33
C LYS A 30 3.43 -31.31 28.23
N ALA A 31 3.74 -30.13 27.71
CA ALA A 31 4.44 -29.07 28.42
C ALA A 31 3.45 -27.97 28.82
N GLU A 32 3.65 -27.40 30.02
CA GLU A 32 2.96 -26.17 30.39
C GLU A 32 3.21 -25.09 29.32
N PRO A 33 2.19 -24.29 28.93
CA PRO A 33 2.38 -23.20 28.01
C PRO A 33 3.51 -22.30 28.52
N LEU A 34 4.56 -22.13 27.72
CA LEU A 34 5.61 -21.17 28.04
C LEU A 34 4.94 -19.83 28.38
N LYS A 35 5.27 -19.26 29.55
CA LYS A 35 4.90 -17.86 29.84
C LYS A 35 5.28 -17.03 28.61
N PRO A 36 4.39 -16.18 28.07
CA PRO A 36 4.65 -15.49 26.82
C PRO A 36 5.93 -14.66 26.97
N LEU A 37 6.97 -15.03 26.23
CA LEU A 37 8.30 -14.48 26.37
C LEU A 37 8.55 -13.25 25.46
N ARG A 38 7.60 -12.80 24.63
CA ARG A 38 7.96 -11.96 23.46
C ARG A 38 7.30 -10.58 23.35
N PRO A 39 8.09 -9.55 22.94
CA PRO A 39 7.63 -8.23 22.53
C PRO A 39 7.12 -8.15 21.07
N VAL A 40 7.14 -9.24 20.30
CA VAL A 40 6.67 -9.30 18.89
C VAL A 40 6.06 -10.67 18.58
N GLY A 41 4.98 -10.71 17.81
CA GLY A 41 4.24 -11.90 17.39
C GLY A 41 2.71 -11.69 17.46
N LEU A 42 1.95 -12.52 16.73
CA LEU A 42 0.50 -12.39 16.66
C LEU A 42 -0.15 -12.47 18.05
N MET A 43 -0.97 -11.48 18.40
CA MET A 43 -1.73 -11.47 19.66
C MET A 43 -2.91 -12.44 19.58
N TYR A 44 -3.16 -13.21 20.65
CA TYR A 44 -4.20 -14.24 20.70
C TYR A 44 -5.29 -13.95 21.75
N THR A 45 -5.79 -12.71 21.76
CA THR A 45 -6.91 -12.31 22.59
C THR A 45 -8.23 -12.85 22.02
N PRO A 46 -9.35 -12.81 22.76
CA PRO A 46 -10.66 -13.18 22.21
C PRO A 46 -11.01 -12.37 20.95
N LEU A 47 -10.70 -11.06 20.93
CA LEU A 47 -11.01 -10.19 19.81
C LEU A 47 -10.16 -10.52 18.56
N THR A 48 -8.86 -10.76 18.72
CA THR A 48 -8.00 -11.11 17.58
C THR A 48 -8.30 -12.50 17.05
N LYS A 49 -8.61 -13.47 17.92
CA LYS A 49 -9.10 -14.80 17.50
C LYS A 49 -10.39 -14.70 16.68
N HIS A 50 -11.28 -13.79 17.06
CA HIS A 50 -12.51 -13.55 16.30
C HIS A 50 -12.21 -12.97 14.92
N ALA A 51 -11.31 -11.97 14.84
CA ALA A 51 -10.84 -11.44 13.56
C ALA A 51 -10.14 -12.50 12.69
N MET A 52 -9.32 -13.38 13.28
CA MET A 52 -8.67 -14.49 12.57
C MET A 52 -9.67 -15.45 11.97
N ALA A 53 -10.74 -15.79 12.69
CA ALA A 53 -11.78 -16.69 12.19
C ALA A 53 -12.49 -16.10 10.96
N ILE A 54 -12.89 -14.83 11.03
CA ILE A 54 -13.53 -14.11 9.92
C ILE A 54 -12.58 -14.00 8.72
N CYS A 55 -11.34 -13.56 8.95
CA CYS A 55 -10.30 -13.48 7.93
C CYS A 55 -10.08 -14.83 7.23
N PHE A 56 -9.96 -15.91 8.01
CA PHE A 56 -9.78 -17.25 7.45
C PHE A 56 -10.99 -17.67 6.62
N ASP A 57 -12.20 -17.50 7.13
CA ASP A 57 -13.42 -17.92 6.43
C ASP A 57 -13.62 -17.21 5.09
N VAL A 58 -13.27 -15.92 5.02
CA VAL A 58 -13.32 -15.12 3.79
C VAL A 58 -12.25 -15.56 2.79
N HIS A 59 -10.99 -15.70 3.25
CA HIS A 59 -9.84 -15.82 2.35
C HIS A 59 -9.33 -17.26 2.14
N LYS A 60 -9.91 -18.29 2.81
CA LYS A 60 -9.42 -19.69 2.75
C LYS A 60 -9.37 -20.32 1.35
N ASN A 61 -10.18 -19.82 0.41
CA ASN A 61 -10.21 -20.30 -0.97
C ASN A 61 -9.66 -19.27 -1.97
N GLN A 62 -9.10 -18.16 -1.47
CA GLN A 62 -8.53 -17.09 -2.28
C GLN A 62 -7.03 -17.32 -2.44
N TYR A 63 -6.53 -17.06 -3.63
CA TYR A 63 -5.12 -17.13 -3.97
C TYR A 63 -4.62 -15.75 -4.38
N ASP A 64 -3.39 -15.42 -4.00
CA ASP A 64 -2.74 -14.19 -4.41
C ASP A 64 -2.15 -14.32 -5.83
N LYS A 65 -1.55 -13.22 -6.32
CA LYS A 65 -0.97 -13.16 -7.66
C LYS A 65 0.25 -14.06 -7.87
N SER A 66 0.85 -14.55 -6.79
CA SER A 66 1.93 -15.54 -6.82
C SER A 66 1.42 -16.99 -6.67
N GLY A 67 0.10 -17.19 -6.62
CA GLY A 67 -0.51 -18.51 -6.41
C GLY A 67 -0.48 -18.99 -4.96
N GLN A 68 -0.07 -18.14 -4.00
CA GLN A 68 -0.08 -18.50 -2.57
C GLN A 68 -1.47 -18.28 -1.98
N PRO A 69 -1.92 -19.09 -0.99
CA PRO A 69 -3.15 -18.83 -0.26
C PRO A 69 -3.16 -17.41 0.32
N TYR A 70 -4.12 -16.58 -0.11
CA TYR A 70 -4.17 -15.16 0.20
C TYR A 70 -4.30 -14.91 1.71
N VAL A 71 -4.91 -15.83 2.46
CA VAL A 71 -5.02 -15.76 3.92
C VAL A 71 -3.68 -15.53 4.62
N PHE A 72 -2.54 -15.93 4.06
CA PHE A 72 -1.24 -15.65 4.66
C PHE A 72 -0.86 -14.16 4.62
N HIS A 73 -1.40 -13.38 3.68
CA HIS A 73 -1.14 -11.94 3.58
C HIS A 73 -1.68 -11.17 4.80
N PRO A 74 -2.98 -11.21 5.16
CA PRO A 74 -3.48 -10.52 6.36
C PRO A 74 -2.79 -10.97 7.66
N PHE A 75 -2.44 -12.26 7.78
CA PHE A 75 -1.70 -12.77 8.94
C PHE A 75 -0.26 -12.23 9.01
N HIS A 76 0.43 -12.13 7.87
CA HIS A 76 1.75 -11.49 7.78
C HIS A 76 1.70 -10.00 8.12
N LEU A 77 0.60 -9.30 7.82
CA LEU A 77 0.43 -7.92 8.29
C LEU A 77 0.22 -7.88 9.80
N ALA A 78 -0.66 -8.76 10.31
CA ALA A 78 -1.07 -8.78 11.70
C ALA A 78 0.08 -9.09 12.68
N GLU A 79 1.06 -9.91 12.30
CA GLU A 79 2.25 -10.17 13.13
C GLU A 79 3.18 -8.95 13.32
N GLN A 80 3.04 -7.93 12.47
CA GLN A 80 3.82 -6.69 12.52
C GLN A 80 3.13 -5.58 13.34
N MET A 81 1.91 -5.84 13.83
CA MET A 81 1.10 -4.86 14.56
C MET A 81 1.43 -4.88 16.06
N GLU A 82 1.35 -3.73 16.71
CA GLU A 82 1.80 -3.55 18.10
C GLU A 82 0.63 -3.53 19.09
N THR A 83 -0.59 -3.32 18.62
CA THR A 83 -1.80 -3.27 19.45
C THR A 83 -2.88 -4.24 18.98
N GLU A 84 -3.76 -4.65 19.90
CA GLU A 84 -4.89 -5.53 19.58
C GLU A 84 -5.76 -4.98 18.43
N TYR A 85 -5.99 -3.67 18.39
CA TYR A 85 -6.84 -3.04 17.38
C TYR A 85 -6.16 -2.96 16.02
N GLU A 86 -4.84 -2.72 15.98
CA GLU A 86 -4.05 -2.82 14.76
C GLU A 86 -4.03 -4.25 14.23
N VAL A 87 -3.85 -5.26 15.11
CA VAL A 87 -3.91 -6.69 14.73
C VAL A 87 -5.28 -7.02 14.11
N CYS A 88 -6.38 -6.62 14.75
CA CYS A 88 -7.72 -6.82 14.20
C CYS A 88 -7.92 -6.10 12.87
N ALA A 89 -7.50 -4.83 12.74
CA ALA A 89 -7.63 -4.08 11.50
C ALA A 89 -6.79 -4.69 10.37
N ALA A 90 -5.59 -5.18 10.66
CA ALA A 90 -4.74 -5.87 9.69
C ALA A 90 -5.37 -7.18 9.20
N LEU A 91 -5.95 -7.99 10.09
CA LEU A 91 -6.65 -9.23 9.72
C LEU A 91 -7.91 -8.96 8.88
N LEU A 92 -8.57 -7.82 9.09
CA LEU A 92 -9.87 -7.50 8.47
C LEU A 92 -9.76 -6.52 7.29
N HIS A 93 -8.57 -6.05 6.92
CA HIS A 93 -8.41 -4.88 6.03
C HIS A 93 -9.06 -5.07 4.65
N ASP A 94 -8.97 -6.28 4.08
CA ASP A 94 -9.52 -6.63 2.77
C ASP A 94 -10.83 -7.42 2.85
N VAL A 95 -11.32 -7.75 4.06
CA VAL A 95 -12.53 -8.58 4.25
C VAL A 95 -13.76 -7.95 3.61
N ILE A 96 -13.89 -6.63 3.66
CA ILE A 96 -15.02 -5.91 3.06
C ILE A 96 -14.86 -5.80 1.53
N GLU A 97 -13.63 -5.71 1.01
CA GLU A 97 -13.39 -5.62 -0.44
C GLU A 97 -13.56 -6.98 -1.14
N ASP A 98 -13.17 -8.07 -0.46
CA ASP A 98 -13.08 -9.42 -1.04
C ASP A 98 -14.27 -10.33 -0.68
N SER A 99 -15.31 -9.81 -0.03
CA SER A 99 -16.48 -10.60 0.36
C SER A 99 -17.78 -9.80 0.32
N SER A 100 -18.89 -10.47 0.64
CA SER A 100 -20.20 -9.82 0.82
C SER A 100 -20.40 -9.21 2.21
N LEU A 101 -19.41 -9.32 3.11
CA LEU A 101 -19.53 -8.77 4.46
C LEU A 101 -19.57 -7.25 4.44
N THR A 102 -20.31 -6.70 5.39
CA THR A 102 -20.52 -5.26 5.56
C THR A 102 -19.89 -4.76 6.85
N LEU A 103 -19.62 -3.45 6.91
CA LEU A 103 -19.13 -2.81 8.13
C LEU A 103 -20.11 -2.97 9.31
N ASP A 104 -21.42 -2.97 9.04
CA ASP A 104 -22.44 -3.20 10.05
C ASP A 104 -22.38 -4.63 10.63
N GLU A 105 -22.03 -5.62 9.80
CA GLU A 105 -21.82 -6.99 10.29
C GLU A 105 -20.58 -7.09 11.17
N LEU A 106 -19.50 -6.33 10.88
CA LEU A 106 -18.35 -6.24 11.78
C LEU A 106 -18.74 -5.56 13.12
N CYS A 107 -19.58 -4.52 13.09
CA CYS A 107 -20.12 -3.92 14.32
C CYS A 107 -20.94 -4.95 15.13
N ARG A 108 -21.84 -5.70 14.47
CA ARG A 108 -22.68 -6.74 15.13
C ARG A 108 -21.86 -7.92 15.64
N ALA A 109 -20.72 -8.20 15.00
CA ALA A 109 -19.74 -9.19 15.45
C ALA A 109 -18.95 -8.75 16.70
N GLY A 110 -19.18 -7.52 17.20
CA GLY A 110 -18.61 -7.05 18.45
C GLY A 110 -17.24 -6.38 18.31
N PHE A 111 -16.82 -6.00 17.10
CA PHE A 111 -15.58 -5.23 16.91
C PHE A 111 -15.75 -3.78 17.42
N PRO A 112 -14.76 -3.23 18.14
CA PRO A 112 -14.76 -1.83 18.54
C PRO A 112 -14.86 -0.87 17.36
N ASN A 113 -15.49 0.28 17.58
CA ASN A 113 -15.69 1.32 16.56
C ASN A 113 -14.38 1.79 15.92
N GLU A 114 -13.29 1.80 16.68
CA GLU A 114 -11.95 2.15 16.22
C GLU A 114 -11.43 1.17 15.16
N VAL A 115 -11.65 -0.13 15.37
CA VAL A 115 -11.30 -1.19 14.40
C VAL A 115 -12.16 -1.07 13.15
N VAL A 116 -13.49 -0.96 13.32
CA VAL A 116 -14.41 -0.84 12.19
C VAL A 116 -14.13 0.42 11.36
N ARG A 117 -13.84 1.55 12.02
CA ARG A 117 -13.45 2.79 11.34
C ARG A 117 -12.13 2.65 10.60
N ALA A 118 -11.15 1.95 11.16
CA ALA A 118 -9.89 1.68 10.46
C ALA A 118 -10.13 0.84 9.20
N VAL A 119 -10.91 -0.25 9.32
CA VAL A 119 -11.30 -1.11 8.18
C VAL A 119 -12.05 -0.29 7.13
N GLN A 120 -13.04 0.51 7.51
CA GLN A 120 -13.76 1.40 6.59
C GLN A 120 -12.83 2.35 5.83
N ILE A 121 -11.80 2.88 6.49
CA ILE A 121 -10.82 3.78 5.85
C ILE A 121 -9.88 3.01 4.92
N LEU A 122 -9.58 1.75 5.25
CA LEU A 122 -8.77 0.85 4.41
C LEU A 122 -9.54 0.36 3.19
N THR A 123 -10.85 0.18 3.29
CA THR A 123 -11.74 -0.14 2.18
C THR A 123 -11.84 1.05 1.22
N ARG A 124 -11.28 0.89 0.02
CA ARG A 124 -11.18 1.95 -0.99
C ARG A 124 -12.50 2.14 -1.73
N ASP A 125 -12.92 3.40 -1.82
CA ASP A 125 -13.97 3.81 -2.75
C ASP A 125 -13.44 3.73 -4.21
N PRO A 126 -14.05 2.94 -5.10
CA PRO A 126 -13.61 2.82 -6.49
C PRO A 126 -13.70 4.13 -7.28
N TYR A 127 -14.52 5.09 -6.85
CA TYR A 127 -14.72 6.38 -7.49
C TYR A 127 -13.76 7.48 -7.01
N MET A 128 -12.94 7.19 -5.99
CA MET A 128 -11.92 8.12 -5.47
C MET A 128 -10.58 7.92 -6.18
N HIS A 129 -9.87 9.02 -6.45
CA HIS A 129 -8.48 8.93 -6.92
C HIS A 129 -7.62 8.24 -5.87
N TYR A 130 -6.70 7.39 -6.32
CA TYR A 130 -6.01 6.50 -5.40
C TYR A 130 -5.14 7.24 -4.39
N LEU A 131 -4.36 8.26 -4.79
CA LEU A 131 -3.55 9.02 -3.83
C LEU A 131 -4.38 9.93 -2.91
N ASP A 132 -5.59 10.32 -3.30
CA ASP A 132 -6.53 11.01 -2.40
C ASP A 132 -7.05 10.04 -1.32
N TYR A 133 -7.36 8.80 -1.71
CA TYR A 133 -7.65 7.72 -0.77
C TYR A 133 -6.49 7.48 0.20
N VAL A 134 -5.25 7.39 -0.29
CA VAL A 134 -4.06 7.22 0.58
C VAL A 134 -3.91 8.41 1.55
N THR A 135 -4.21 9.62 1.09
CA THR A 135 -4.22 10.82 1.95
C THR A 135 -5.27 10.73 3.06
N ARG A 136 -6.45 10.16 2.79
CA ARG A 136 -7.45 9.86 3.81
C ARG A 136 -6.98 8.80 4.80
N VAL A 137 -6.37 7.71 4.31
CA VAL A 137 -5.78 6.65 5.14
C VAL A 137 -4.77 7.22 6.15
N ARG A 138 -3.92 8.15 5.70
CA ARG A 138 -2.92 8.81 6.53
C ARG A 138 -3.47 9.43 7.83
N ARG A 139 -4.73 9.89 7.83
CA ARG A 139 -5.36 10.59 8.96
C ARG A 139 -5.79 9.67 10.11
N ASN A 140 -5.81 8.36 9.90
CA ASN A 140 -6.12 7.37 10.93
C ASN A 140 -4.85 6.56 11.26
N PRO A 141 -4.32 6.62 12.50
CA PRO A 141 -3.07 5.94 12.86
C PRO A 141 -3.08 4.44 12.60
N ILE A 142 -4.17 3.74 12.93
CA ILE A 142 -4.31 2.29 12.73
C ILE A 142 -4.30 1.98 11.23
N ALA A 143 -5.16 2.64 10.46
CA ALA A 143 -5.23 2.44 9.01
C ALA A 143 -3.90 2.78 8.33
N ARG A 144 -3.21 3.84 8.77
CA ARG A 144 -1.89 4.23 8.27
C ARG A 144 -0.85 3.12 8.51
N ARG A 145 -0.79 2.54 9.72
CA ARG A 145 0.15 1.44 10.01
C ARG A 145 -0.15 0.20 9.18
N VAL A 146 -1.42 -0.22 9.14
CA VAL A 146 -1.86 -1.37 8.34
C VAL A 146 -1.53 -1.15 6.86
N LYS A 147 -1.83 0.04 6.31
CA LYS A 147 -1.57 0.32 4.89
C LYS A 147 -0.09 0.38 4.55
N LEU A 148 0.77 0.87 5.46
CA LEU A 148 2.22 0.82 5.26
C LEU A 148 2.73 -0.63 5.19
N ALA A 149 2.24 -1.50 6.07
CA ALA A 149 2.59 -2.92 6.06
C ALA A 149 2.07 -3.63 4.79
N ASP A 150 0.82 -3.39 4.43
CA ASP A 150 0.20 -3.87 3.18
C ASP A 150 1.05 -3.48 1.95
N LEU A 151 1.32 -2.18 1.78
CA LEU A 151 2.12 -1.68 0.67
C LEU A 151 3.53 -2.27 0.65
N LYS A 152 4.17 -2.43 1.81
CA LYS A 152 5.50 -3.05 1.91
C LYS A 152 5.47 -4.50 1.42
N HIS A 153 4.48 -5.29 1.85
CA HIS A 153 4.34 -6.68 1.44
C HIS A 153 3.98 -6.83 -0.04
N ASN A 154 3.12 -5.94 -0.54
CA ASN A 154 2.66 -5.93 -1.94
C ASN A 154 3.67 -5.30 -2.92
N SER A 155 4.67 -4.58 -2.42
CA SER A 155 5.79 -4.04 -3.21
C SER A 155 6.93 -5.03 -3.42
N ASP A 156 6.91 -6.20 -2.76
CA ASP A 156 7.98 -7.19 -2.88
C ASP A 156 7.84 -8.01 -4.19
N LEU A 157 8.62 -7.61 -5.20
CA LEU A 157 8.67 -8.28 -6.50
C LEU A 157 9.36 -9.64 -6.45
N ALA A 158 10.15 -9.94 -5.42
CA ALA A 158 10.86 -11.22 -5.30
C ALA A 158 9.89 -12.42 -5.13
N ARG A 159 8.62 -12.13 -4.82
CA ARG A 159 7.54 -13.11 -4.70
C ARG A 159 6.96 -13.56 -6.05
N LEU A 160 7.33 -12.91 -7.15
CA LEU A 160 6.80 -13.20 -8.48
C LEU A 160 7.82 -14.00 -9.31
N GLU A 161 7.35 -15.00 -10.04
CA GLU A 161 8.19 -15.78 -10.96
C GLU A 161 8.68 -14.94 -12.14
N THR A 162 7.83 -14.04 -12.62
CA THR A 162 8.14 -13.12 -13.72
C THR A 162 7.65 -11.72 -13.36
N VAL A 163 8.50 -10.72 -13.59
CA VAL A 163 8.16 -9.32 -13.33
C VAL A 163 7.76 -8.65 -14.65
N THR A 164 6.54 -8.12 -14.69
CA THR A 164 6.03 -7.39 -15.86
C THR A 164 6.11 -5.87 -15.68
N GLU A 165 5.94 -5.12 -16.77
CA GLU A 165 5.80 -3.65 -16.70
C GLU A 165 4.56 -3.22 -15.90
N GLN A 166 3.50 -4.04 -15.87
CA GLN A 166 2.34 -3.77 -15.01
C GLN A 166 2.71 -3.88 -13.53
N ASP A 167 3.57 -4.83 -13.16
CA ASP A 167 4.07 -4.98 -11.79
C ASP A 167 4.95 -3.80 -11.39
N LYS A 168 5.84 -3.34 -12.29
CA LYS A 168 6.64 -2.12 -12.06
C LYS A 168 5.77 -0.89 -11.86
N ARG A 169 4.75 -0.67 -12.71
CA ARG A 169 3.79 0.44 -12.54
C ARG A 169 3.05 0.35 -11.20
N ARG A 170 2.66 -0.86 -10.78
CA ARG A 170 2.04 -1.09 -9.46
C ARG A 170 3.00 -0.75 -8.33
N VAL A 171 4.26 -1.17 -8.41
CA VAL A 171 5.27 -0.88 -7.38
C VAL A 171 5.55 0.62 -7.29
N LEU A 172 5.66 1.31 -8.43
CA LEU A 172 5.79 2.77 -8.45
C LEU A 172 4.60 3.45 -7.78
N LYS A 173 3.37 3.02 -8.10
CA LYS A 173 2.15 3.46 -7.43
C LYS A 173 2.22 3.25 -5.91
N TYR A 174 2.73 2.12 -5.44
CA TYR A 174 2.87 1.84 -4.01
C TYR A 174 3.99 2.66 -3.35
N ARG A 175 5.11 2.91 -4.03
CA ARG A 175 6.17 3.82 -3.54
C ARG A 175 5.65 5.25 -3.39
N MET A 176 4.86 5.74 -4.34
CA MET A 176 4.17 7.02 -4.21
C MET A 176 3.24 7.03 -2.99
N ALA A 177 2.45 5.96 -2.78
CA ALA A 177 1.58 5.86 -1.61
C ALA A 177 2.36 5.84 -0.28
N GLN A 178 3.47 5.10 -0.21
CA GLN A 178 4.37 5.09 0.95
C GLN A 178 4.91 6.50 1.24
N ALA A 179 5.32 7.24 0.21
CA ALA A 179 5.74 8.63 0.36
C ALA A 179 4.61 9.52 0.91
N VAL A 180 3.38 9.37 0.41
CA VAL A 180 2.21 10.09 0.95
C VAL A 180 1.99 9.78 2.43
N LEU A 181 2.11 8.49 2.81
CA LEU A 181 1.94 8.04 4.19
C LEU A 181 3.12 8.39 5.11
N ALA A 182 4.29 8.76 4.58
CA ALA A 182 5.42 9.21 5.39
C ALA A 182 5.14 10.57 6.06
N ASP A 183 5.88 10.87 7.13
CA ASP A 183 5.82 12.19 7.76
C ASP A 183 6.42 13.26 6.84
N ASP A 184 5.98 14.50 7.02
CA ASP A 184 6.43 15.62 6.18
C ASP A 184 7.47 16.45 6.91
N PRO A 185 8.68 16.64 6.35
CA PRO A 185 9.64 17.58 6.90
C PRO A 185 9.11 19.02 6.75
N TYR A 186 9.13 19.76 7.86
CA TYR A 186 8.83 21.19 7.89
C TYR A 186 10.12 21.99 7.85
N ASP A 187 10.22 22.94 6.91
CA ASP A 187 11.32 23.89 6.87
C ASP A 187 10.91 25.17 7.64
N PRO A 188 11.55 25.48 8.79
CA PRO A 188 11.22 26.67 9.57
C PRO A 188 11.69 27.98 8.95
N VAL A 189 12.69 27.93 8.05
CA VAL A 189 13.22 29.11 7.36
C VAL A 189 12.34 29.47 6.17
N LEU A 190 11.97 28.47 5.36
CA LEU A 190 11.12 28.68 4.19
C LEU A 190 9.62 28.69 4.52
N GLY A 191 9.24 28.22 5.71
CA GLY A 191 7.87 28.31 6.21
C GLY A 191 6.88 27.31 5.58
N HIS A 192 7.37 26.20 5.03
CA HIS A 192 6.54 25.21 4.34
C HIS A 192 7.00 23.77 4.61
N PHE A 193 6.07 22.84 4.43
CA PHE A 193 6.38 21.42 4.32
C PHE A 193 6.82 21.05 2.91
N ARG A 194 7.64 20.00 2.76
CA ARG A 194 7.99 19.39 1.47
C ARG A 194 7.66 17.91 1.46
N LYS A 195 6.80 17.47 0.53
CA LYS A 195 6.56 16.05 0.23
C LYS A 195 7.24 15.70 -1.07
N ARG A 196 8.04 14.64 -1.10
CA ARG A 196 8.69 14.12 -2.32
C ARG A 196 8.04 12.81 -2.74
N LEU A 197 7.58 12.73 -3.99
CA LEU A 197 6.99 11.51 -4.56
C LEU A 197 7.87 11.00 -5.71
N PRO A 198 8.28 9.72 -5.72
CA PRO A 198 9.02 9.16 -6.84
C PRO A 198 8.14 9.07 -8.08
N LEU A 199 8.68 9.44 -9.23
CA LEU A 199 8.01 9.33 -10.53
C LEU A 199 8.57 8.18 -11.39
N SER A 200 9.68 7.57 -10.98
CA SER A 200 10.29 6.41 -11.65
C SER A 200 10.80 5.39 -10.63
N LEU A 201 10.95 4.13 -11.06
CA LEU A 201 11.69 3.10 -10.30
C LEU A 201 13.16 3.03 -10.69
N ASP A 202 13.46 3.41 -11.92
CA ASP A 202 14.78 3.22 -12.55
C ASP A 202 15.60 4.51 -12.53
N GLU A 203 14.93 5.65 -12.38
CA GLU A 203 15.52 6.98 -12.51
C GLU A 203 15.26 7.82 -11.25
N PRO A 204 16.21 8.66 -10.80
CA PRO A 204 16.09 9.51 -9.62
C PRO A 204 15.24 10.75 -9.89
N VAL A 205 13.99 10.54 -10.32
CA VAL A 205 13.05 11.62 -10.66
C VAL A 205 11.90 11.69 -9.68
N TYR A 206 11.61 12.90 -9.22
CA TYR A 206 10.64 13.15 -8.17
C TYR A 206 9.73 14.33 -8.49
N LEU A 207 8.49 14.26 -8.01
CA LEU A 207 7.64 15.42 -7.81
C LEU A 207 7.78 15.87 -6.36
N SER A 208 8.31 17.07 -6.15
CA SER A 208 8.22 17.77 -4.87
C SER A 208 6.95 18.61 -4.82
N VAL A 209 6.21 18.48 -3.72
CA VAL A 209 5.02 19.28 -3.40
C VAL A 209 5.31 20.08 -2.15
N PHE A 210 5.19 21.40 -2.25
CA PHE A 210 5.41 22.34 -1.16
C PHE A 210 4.08 22.88 -0.67
N PHE A 211 3.83 22.85 0.63
CA PHE A 211 2.52 23.23 1.18
C PHE A 211 2.61 23.89 2.56
N SER A 212 1.62 24.73 2.86
CA SER A 212 1.52 25.48 4.11
C SER A 212 1.12 24.60 5.30
N ARG A 213 1.10 25.17 6.51
CA ARG A 213 0.63 24.47 7.72
C ARG A 213 -0.85 24.09 7.66
N GLU A 214 -1.62 24.85 6.91
CA GLU A 214 -3.03 24.62 6.65
C GLU A 214 -3.27 23.59 5.54
N GLY A 215 -2.21 23.06 4.92
CA GLY A 215 -2.28 22.08 3.84
C GLY A 215 -2.50 22.69 2.45
N GLN A 216 -2.39 24.02 2.30
CA GLN A 216 -2.50 24.67 1.01
C GLN A 216 -1.24 24.42 0.18
N ILE A 217 -1.40 23.88 -1.04
CA ILE A 217 -0.29 23.72 -1.97
C ILE A 217 0.20 25.10 -2.42
N LEU A 218 1.49 25.34 -2.25
CA LEU A 218 2.16 26.60 -2.61
C LEU A 218 2.79 26.49 -4.00
N LYS A 219 3.59 25.43 -4.21
CA LYS A 219 4.30 25.17 -5.47
C LYS A 219 4.62 23.69 -5.62
N TYR A 220 5.04 23.35 -6.83
CA TYR A 220 5.59 22.05 -7.20
C TYR A 220 7.00 22.22 -7.76
N SER A 221 7.79 21.16 -7.71
CA SER A 221 9.03 21.03 -8.48
C SER A 221 9.13 19.64 -9.09
N LEU A 222 9.55 19.54 -10.34
CA LEU A 222 10.08 18.29 -10.90
C LEU A 222 11.59 18.28 -10.67
N ASP A 223 12.06 17.30 -9.89
CA ASP A 223 13.45 17.19 -9.47
C ASP A 223 14.09 15.98 -10.16
N LEU A 224 15.18 16.22 -10.89
CA LEU A 224 16.02 15.21 -11.54
C LEU A 224 17.37 15.21 -10.83
N GLU A 225 17.61 14.21 -9.98
CA GLU A 225 18.80 14.14 -9.12
C GLU A 225 19.90 13.27 -9.76
N TYR A 226 20.55 13.80 -10.80
CA TYR A 226 21.70 13.18 -11.48
C TYR A 226 23.01 13.86 -11.05
N ALA A 227 24.09 13.68 -11.82
CA ALA A 227 25.35 14.38 -11.57
C ALA A 227 25.19 15.92 -11.63
N SER A 228 24.24 16.43 -12.41
CA SER A 228 23.79 17.83 -12.35
C SER A 228 22.31 17.87 -11.95
N ASP A 229 22.06 18.25 -10.69
CA ASP A 229 20.71 18.32 -10.13
C ASP A 229 19.91 19.39 -10.88
N SER A 230 18.77 18.98 -11.46
CA SER A 230 17.92 19.86 -12.26
C SER A 230 16.52 19.95 -11.63
N HIS A 231 16.07 21.18 -11.36
CA HIS A 231 14.80 21.46 -10.70
C HIS A 231 13.93 22.36 -11.57
N TYR A 232 12.66 21.98 -11.73
CA TYR A 232 11.69 22.71 -12.54
C TYR A 232 10.50 23.11 -11.67
N GLU A 233 10.55 24.32 -11.13
CA GLU A 233 9.52 24.83 -10.21
C GLU A 233 8.36 25.48 -10.94
N PHE A 234 7.14 25.21 -10.50
CA PHE A 234 5.92 25.86 -10.99
C PHE A 234 4.89 26.02 -9.87
N ASN A 235 4.06 27.05 -9.95
CA ASN A 235 3.10 27.36 -8.89
C ASN A 235 1.92 26.37 -8.85
N ALA A 236 1.13 26.42 -7.77
CA ALA A 236 -0.01 25.52 -7.57
C ALA A 236 -1.03 25.54 -8.71
N ALA A 237 -1.35 26.72 -9.26
CA ALA A 237 -2.31 26.87 -10.36
C ALA A 237 -1.79 26.22 -11.66
N ALA A 238 -0.49 26.38 -11.94
CA ALA A 238 0.19 25.76 -13.06
C ALA A 238 0.23 24.23 -12.91
N GLY A 239 0.40 23.72 -11.69
CA GLY A 239 0.31 22.29 -11.39
C GLY A 239 -1.07 21.70 -11.63
N GLU A 240 -2.14 22.39 -11.21
CA GLU A 240 -3.52 21.95 -11.49
C GLU A 240 -3.85 22.03 -13.00
N MET A 241 -3.36 23.06 -13.69
CA MET A 241 -3.46 23.15 -15.15
C MET A 241 -2.75 21.97 -15.84
N LEU A 242 -1.54 21.63 -15.40
CA LEU A 242 -0.80 20.49 -15.92
C LEU A 242 -1.56 19.19 -15.67
N ARG A 243 -2.07 18.98 -14.44
CA ARG A 243 -2.89 17.80 -14.12
C ARG A 243 -4.05 17.65 -15.10
N ARG A 244 -4.85 18.70 -15.31
CA ARG A 244 -6.01 18.65 -16.23
C ARG A 244 -5.62 18.33 -17.67
N LYS A 245 -4.50 18.88 -18.14
CA LYS A 245 -3.98 18.61 -19.50
C LYS A 245 -3.43 17.19 -19.64
N LEU A 246 -2.85 16.64 -18.58
CA LEU A 246 -2.37 15.26 -18.57
C LEU A 246 -3.51 14.27 -18.39
N SER A 247 -4.27 14.36 -17.31
CA SER A 247 -5.40 13.49 -17.03
C SER A 247 -6.36 14.11 -16.03
N VAL A 248 -7.64 14.23 -16.40
CA VAL A 248 -8.69 14.69 -15.50
C VAL A 248 -9.03 13.66 -14.42
N ASN A 249 -8.78 12.37 -14.68
CA ASN A 249 -9.15 11.24 -13.81
C ASN A 249 -8.02 10.77 -12.90
N ARG A 250 -6.92 11.53 -12.82
CA ARG A 250 -5.77 11.19 -11.97
C ARG A 250 -5.28 12.41 -11.21
N THR A 251 -4.61 12.16 -10.10
CA THR A 251 -3.80 13.18 -9.43
C THR A 251 -2.59 13.55 -10.29
N LEU A 252 -1.98 14.71 -10.04
CA LEU A 252 -0.80 15.16 -10.78
C LEU A 252 0.36 14.13 -10.76
N PRO A 253 0.82 13.61 -9.60
CA PRO A 253 1.90 12.61 -9.58
C PRO A 253 1.56 11.35 -10.38
N GLU A 254 0.34 10.83 -10.30
CA GLU A 254 -0.08 9.67 -11.08
C GLU A 254 -0.10 9.95 -12.59
N ALA A 255 -0.49 11.16 -12.99
CA ALA A 255 -0.53 11.56 -14.40
C ALA A 255 0.89 11.77 -14.99
N LEU A 256 1.84 12.21 -14.17
CA LEU A 256 3.24 12.38 -14.56
C LEU A 256 3.95 11.02 -14.70
N ALA A 257 3.78 10.13 -13.71
CA ALA A 257 4.38 8.80 -13.69
C ALA A 257 3.99 7.94 -14.91
N ASP A 258 2.80 8.14 -15.47
CA ASP A 258 2.34 7.41 -16.67
C ASP A 258 2.97 7.89 -17.99
N ARG A 259 3.53 9.11 -18.03
CA ARG A 259 3.75 9.84 -19.29
C ARG A 259 5.16 10.35 -19.54
N MET A 260 6.00 10.43 -18.52
CA MET A 260 7.30 11.08 -18.67
C MET A 260 8.40 10.08 -19.02
N PRO A 261 9.14 10.27 -20.14
CA PRO A 261 10.54 9.90 -20.16
C PRO A 261 11.31 10.82 -19.20
N PHE A 262 12.33 10.28 -18.55
CA PHE A 262 13.04 10.93 -17.46
C PHE A 262 14.35 11.55 -17.96
N SER A 263 14.27 12.79 -18.49
CA SER A 263 15.43 13.61 -18.83
C SER A 263 15.09 15.10 -18.77
N CYS A 264 16.09 15.97 -18.62
CA CYS A 264 15.89 17.44 -18.56
C CYS A 264 15.11 17.96 -19.78
N ILE A 265 15.52 17.54 -20.98
CA ILE A 265 14.85 17.89 -22.25
C ILE A 265 13.39 17.41 -22.27
N ALA A 266 13.12 16.22 -21.74
CA ALA A 266 11.76 15.68 -21.68
C ALA A 266 10.86 16.49 -20.73
N VAL A 267 11.40 16.94 -19.60
CA VAL A 267 10.66 17.78 -18.63
C VAL A 267 10.33 19.14 -19.23
N GLU A 268 11.31 19.83 -19.80
CA GLU A 268 11.10 21.13 -20.44
C GLU A 268 10.10 21.04 -21.58
N SER A 269 10.27 20.03 -22.45
CA SER A 269 9.35 19.76 -23.55
C SER A 269 7.92 19.50 -23.05
N LEU A 270 7.76 18.72 -21.97
CA LEU A 270 6.46 18.47 -21.35
C LEU A 270 5.81 19.78 -20.88
N LEU A 271 6.54 20.58 -20.09
CA LEU A 271 6.01 21.81 -19.50
C LEU A 271 5.68 22.84 -20.59
N CYS A 272 6.59 23.06 -21.54
CA CYS A 272 6.38 23.96 -22.69
C CYS A 272 5.20 23.54 -23.56
N LYS A 273 5.10 22.25 -23.95
CA LYS A 273 3.99 21.73 -24.78
C LYS A 273 2.64 21.92 -24.11
N ASN A 274 2.60 21.86 -22.78
CA ASN A 274 1.38 22.07 -22.00
C ASN A 274 1.15 23.55 -21.64
N GLY A 275 2.06 24.46 -22.00
CA GLY A 275 1.97 25.88 -21.68
C GLY A 275 2.08 26.18 -20.18
N ILE A 276 2.87 25.38 -19.45
CA ILE A 276 3.09 25.52 -18.01
C ILE A 276 4.24 26.50 -17.81
N PRO A 277 4.03 27.66 -17.16
CA PRO A 277 5.13 28.52 -16.76
C PRO A 277 5.95 27.84 -15.66
N PHE A 278 7.28 27.81 -15.81
CA PHE A 278 8.19 27.23 -14.83
C PHE A 278 9.50 28.02 -14.73
N GLN A 279 10.22 27.80 -13.64
CA GLN A 279 11.60 28.27 -13.45
C GLN A 279 12.53 27.07 -13.31
N ALA A 280 13.61 27.06 -14.09
CA ALA A 280 14.61 25.99 -14.06
C ALA A 280 15.83 26.40 -13.21
N TYR A 281 16.34 25.47 -12.40
CA TYR A 281 17.57 25.61 -11.65
C TYR A 281 18.44 24.38 -11.91
N HIS A 282 19.71 24.58 -12.23
CA HIS A 282 20.68 23.50 -12.44
C HIS A 282 21.83 23.72 -11.47
N TYR A 283 22.14 22.71 -10.66
CA TYR A 283 23.31 22.68 -9.79
C TYR A 283 24.33 21.72 -10.39
N ASP A 284 25.56 22.21 -10.53
CA ASP A 284 26.73 21.42 -10.96
C ASP A 284 27.42 20.72 -9.77
#